data_AF-A0A0L6TBK5-F1
#
_entry.id   AF-A0A0L6TBK5-F1
#
_cell.length_a   1.000
_cell.length_b   1.000
_cell.length_c   1.000
_cell.angle_alpha   90.00
_cell.angle_beta   90.00
_cell.angle_gamma   90.00
#
_symmetry.space_group_name_H-M   'P 1'
#
loop_
_entity.id
_entity.type
_entity.pdbx_description
1 polymer ?
#
loop_
_entity_poly.entity_id
_entity_poly.type
_entity_poly.pdbx_seq_one_letter_code
_entity_poly.pdbx_strand_id
1 'polypeptide(L)'
;MALLAPCAHADTVGLHLASVHVPQRQFNNVNPGLYYRSDAGWTVGGYRNSLRRTSVYGGYTLEYGPLALTAGAVTGYQDAVQAMLVPSLRLFTHEGVSARLAYIPRVEKRISSNVWHLMVERCIC
;
A
#
# COMPACT_ATOMS: atom_id res chain seq x y z
N MET A 1 29.55 26.70 -7.30
CA MET A 1 29.91 25.67 -6.30
C MET A 1 28.66 24.87 -6.00
N ALA A 2 28.53 23.68 -6.59
CA ALA A 2 27.34 22.84 -6.47
C ALA A 2 27.36 22.12 -5.12
N LEU A 3 26.34 22.34 -4.29
CA LEU A 3 26.05 21.50 -3.13
C LEU A 3 25.19 20.34 -3.63
N LEU A 4 25.83 19.21 -3.94
CA LEU A 4 25.15 17.93 -4.05
C LEU A 4 24.73 17.54 -2.63
N ALA A 5 23.48 17.83 -2.27
CA ALA A 5 22.88 17.23 -1.09
C ALA A 5 22.82 15.71 -1.33
N PRO A 6 23.30 14.86 -0.40
CA PRO A 6 22.99 13.44 -0.47
C PRO A 6 21.47 13.32 -0.40
N CYS A 7 20.85 12.70 -1.39
CA CYS A 7 19.50 12.18 -1.21
C CYS A 7 19.54 11.30 0.05
N ALA A 8 18.89 11.73 1.13
CA ALA A 8 18.74 10.89 2.30
C ALA A 8 17.98 9.64 1.83
N HIS A 9 18.69 8.53 1.69
CA HIS A 9 18.12 7.22 1.46
C HIS A 9 17.30 6.88 2.69
N ALA A 10 16.00 7.13 2.61
CA ALA A 10 15.08 6.94 3.71
C ALA A 10 14.13 5.81 3.34
N ASP A 11 14.31 4.68 4.03
CA ASP A 11 13.33 3.61 3.97
C ASP A 11 12.03 4.09 4.62
N THR A 12 10.95 3.37 4.38
CA THR A 12 9.64 3.70 4.92
C THR A 12 9.03 2.48 5.58
N VAL A 13 8.49 2.67 6.77
CA VAL A 13 7.59 1.69 7.41
C VAL A 13 6.18 2.25 7.46
N GLY A 14 5.19 1.41 7.25
CA GLY A 14 3.80 1.83 7.33
C GLY A 14 2.87 0.75 7.83
N LEU A 15 1.68 1.19 8.21
CA LEU A 15 0.60 0.38 8.73
C LEU A 15 -0.58 0.43 7.79
N HIS A 16 -1.18 -0.74 7.55
CA HIS A 16 -2.50 -0.85 6.94
C HIS A 16 -3.55 -0.72 8.06
N LEU A 17 -4.53 0.17 7.86
CA LEU A 17 -5.53 0.47 8.89
C LEU A 17 -6.90 -0.10 8.52
N ALA A 18 -7.51 0.48 7.49
CA ALA A 18 -8.89 0.18 7.12
C ALA A 18 -9.11 0.34 5.62
N SER A 19 -10.13 -0.33 5.12
CA SER A 19 -10.59 -0.20 3.74
C SER A 19 -12.09 0.02 3.64
N VAL A 20 -12.52 0.62 2.54
CA VAL A 20 -13.93 0.78 2.17
C VAL A 20 -14.13 0.14 0.81
N HIS A 21 -15.08 -0.80 0.73
CA HIS A 21 -15.45 -1.50 -0.49
C HIS A 21 -16.71 -0.86 -1.08
N VAL A 22 -16.67 -0.48 -2.36
CA VAL A 22 -17.81 0.13 -3.07
C VAL A 22 -18.12 -0.68 -4.35
N PRO A 23 -19.32 -1.27 -4.49
CA PRO A 23 -20.41 -1.29 -3.51
C PRO A 23 -20.06 -2.10 -2.26
N GLN A 24 -20.65 -1.74 -1.12
CA GLN A 24 -20.43 -2.40 0.16
C GLN A 24 -21.00 -3.82 0.15
N ARG A 25 -20.21 -4.79 0.60
CA ARG A 25 -20.61 -6.20 0.80
C ARG A 25 -20.15 -6.67 2.19
N GLN A 26 -20.30 -7.95 2.51
CA GLN A 26 -19.86 -8.58 3.76
C GLN A 26 -18.32 -8.69 3.91
N PHE A 27 -17.57 -7.67 3.51
CA PHE A 27 -16.11 -7.61 3.62
C PHE A 27 -15.70 -7.07 4.99
N ASN A 28 -14.59 -7.60 5.53
CA ASN A 28 -13.95 -7.00 6.69
C ASN A 28 -13.18 -5.74 6.27
N ASN A 29 -13.65 -4.59 6.74
CA ASN A 29 -13.07 -3.28 6.45
C ASN A 29 -11.90 -2.91 7.38
N VAL A 30 -11.57 -3.76 8.36
CA VAL A 30 -10.41 -3.59 9.24
C VAL A 30 -9.30 -4.50 8.74
N ASN A 31 -8.23 -3.90 8.21
CA ASN A 31 -7.17 -4.61 7.51
C ASN A 31 -5.81 -4.35 8.15
N PRO A 32 -5.62 -4.75 9.43
CA PRO A 32 -4.39 -4.51 10.15
C PRO A 32 -3.24 -5.21 9.44
N GLY A 33 -2.13 -4.50 9.32
CA GLY A 33 -0.94 -5.00 8.66
C GLY A 33 0.18 -3.98 8.72
N LEU A 34 1.35 -4.41 8.26
CA LEU A 34 2.53 -3.57 8.15
C LEU A 34 3.17 -3.75 6.78
N TYR A 35 3.90 -2.73 6.35
CA TYR A 35 4.75 -2.82 5.18
C TYR A 35 6.05 -2.07 5.40
N TYR A 36 7.04 -2.47 4.61
CA TYR A 36 8.33 -1.82 4.46
C TYR A 36 8.51 -1.47 2.99
N ARG A 37 9.03 -0.28 2.72
CA ARG A 37 9.47 0.15 1.40
C ARG A 37 10.90 0.66 1.53
N SER A 38 11.82 0.11 0.73
CA SER A 38 13.17 0.64 0.64
C SER A 38 13.16 1.97 -0.11
N ASP A 39 14.17 2.78 0.17
CA ASP A 39 14.60 3.92 -0.64
C ASP A 39 14.63 3.65 -2.18
N ALA A 40 15.05 2.46 -2.59
CA ALA A 40 15.13 1.98 -3.96
C ALA A 40 13.77 1.51 -4.51
N GLY A 41 12.68 1.63 -3.75
CA GLY A 41 11.32 1.31 -4.18
C GLY A 41 10.86 -0.13 -3.92
N TRP A 42 11.73 -1.03 -3.47
CA TRP A 42 11.33 -2.40 -3.14
C TRP A 42 10.37 -2.39 -1.95
N THR A 43 9.21 -3.00 -2.11
CA THR A 43 8.14 -2.96 -1.11
C THR A 43 7.70 -4.36 -0.77
N VAL A 44 7.62 -4.65 0.53
CA VAL A 44 7.07 -5.91 1.07
C VAL A 44 6.11 -5.59 2.20
N GLY A 45 5.05 -6.37 2.34
CA GLY A 45 4.09 -6.15 3.40
C GLY A 45 3.20 -7.35 3.66
N GLY A 46 2.53 -7.30 4.81
CA GLY A 46 1.60 -8.33 5.24
C GLY A 46 0.41 -7.69 5.94
N TYR A 47 -0.79 -8.14 5.61
CA TYR A 47 -2.03 -7.62 6.20
C TYR A 47 -3.11 -8.69 6.31
N ARG A 48 -4.06 -8.45 7.20
CA ARG A 48 -5.30 -9.24 7.29
C ARG A 48 -6.28 -8.74 6.23
N ASN A 49 -6.49 -9.53 5.19
CA ASN A 49 -7.34 -9.14 4.08
C ASN A 49 -8.83 -9.18 4.42
N SER A 50 -9.65 -8.66 3.51
CA SER A 50 -11.10 -8.54 3.66
C SER A 50 -11.84 -9.88 3.79
N LEU A 51 -11.19 -10.98 3.39
CA LEU A 51 -11.66 -12.37 3.57
C LEU A 51 -11.22 -12.97 4.92
N ARG A 52 -10.67 -12.15 5.82
CA ARG A 52 -10.12 -12.56 7.11
C ARG A 52 -9.01 -13.59 6.97
N ARG A 53 -8.19 -13.49 5.92
CA ARG A 53 -6.99 -14.31 5.72
C ARG A 53 -5.74 -13.44 5.82
N THR A 54 -4.62 -14.03 6.18
CA THR A 54 -3.32 -13.36 6.14
C THR A 54 -2.85 -13.33 4.69
N SER A 55 -2.52 -12.15 4.19
CA SER A 55 -1.93 -11.92 2.88
C SER A 55 -0.52 -11.36 3.06
N VAL A 56 0.41 -11.82 2.23
CA VAL A 56 1.75 -11.26 2.10
C VAL A 56 1.90 -10.78 0.67
N TYR A 57 2.59 -9.65 0.46
CA TYR A 57 2.87 -9.12 -0.86
C TYR A 57 4.29 -8.63 -0.98
N GLY A 58 4.77 -8.59 -2.22
CA GLY A 58 6.05 -8.03 -2.61
C GLY A 58 5.93 -7.34 -3.96
N GLY A 59 6.69 -6.28 -4.17
CA GLY A 59 6.65 -5.50 -5.40
C GLY A 59 7.61 -4.33 -5.41
N TYR A 60 7.36 -3.44 -6.37
CA TYR A 60 8.13 -2.22 -6.57
C TYR A 60 7.19 -1.02 -6.57
N THR A 61 7.56 0.03 -5.85
CA THR A 61 6.81 1.28 -5.73
C THR A 61 7.58 2.41 -6.39
N LEU A 62 6.95 3.04 -7.38
CA LEU A 62 7.40 4.27 -8.00
C LEU A 62 6.71 5.45 -7.31
N GLU A 63 7.46 6.39 -6.77
CA GLU A 63 6.92 7.62 -6.18
C GLU A 63 7.21 8.83 -7.09
N TYR A 64 6.21 9.70 -7.25
CA TYR A 64 6.31 10.98 -7.96
C TYR A 64 5.53 12.05 -7.18
N GLY A 65 6.24 12.78 -6.31
CA GLY A 65 5.64 13.74 -5.39
C GLY A 65 4.69 13.04 -4.40
N PRO A 66 3.41 13.45 -4.27
CA PRO A 66 2.45 12.79 -3.39
C PRO A 66 1.87 11.50 -4.00
N LEU A 67 2.08 11.25 -5.29
CA LEU A 67 1.55 10.08 -6.00
C LEU A 67 2.54 8.92 -5.92
N ALA A 68 2.01 7.71 -5.80
CA ALA A 68 2.80 6.50 -5.87
C ALA A 68 2.04 5.37 -6.57
N LEU A 69 2.77 4.54 -7.32
CA LEU A 69 2.24 3.35 -7.98
C LEU A 69 3.02 2.13 -7.51
N THR A 70 2.33 1.14 -6.95
CA THR A 70 2.93 -0.12 -6.51
C THR A 70 2.51 -1.24 -7.46
N ALA A 71 3.48 -1.91 -8.06
CA ALA A 71 3.27 -3.08 -8.90
C ALA A 71 3.93 -4.31 -8.27
N GLY A 72 3.28 -5.46 -8.28
CA GLY A 72 3.84 -6.66 -7.66
C GLY A 72 2.88 -7.83 -7.61
N ALA A 73 3.00 -8.65 -6.56
CA ALA A 73 2.11 -9.78 -6.33
C ALA A 73 1.74 -9.94 -4.85
N VAL A 74 0.56 -10.49 -4.59
CA VAL A 74 -0.03 -10.71 -3.27
C VAL A 74 -0.63 -12.11 -3.14
N THR A 75 -0.57 -12.69 -1.93
CA THR A 75 -1.14 -14.01 -1.60
C THR A 75 -2.47 -13.90 -0.86
N GLY A 76 -3.11 -15.04 -0.56
CA GLY A 76 -4.24 -15.10 0.38
C GLY A 76 -5.62 -14.85 -0.22
N TYR A 77 -5.72 -14.82 -1.55
CA TYR A 77 -6.97 -14.74 -2.32
C TYR A 77 -7.25 -16.08 -3.05
N GLN A 78 -8.22 -16.12 -3.99
CA GLN A 78 -8.65 -17.37 -4.67
C GLN A 78 -7.48 -18.08 -5.39
N ASP A 79 -6.74 -17.34 -6.21
CA ASP A 79 -5.44 -17.79 -6.72
C ASP A 79 -4.38 -17.70 -5.61
N ALA A 80 -3.47 -18.68 -5.52
CA ALA A 80 -2.40 -18.71 -4.52
C ALA A 80 -1.53 -17.44 -4.52
N VAL A 81 -1.29 -16.87 -5.71
CA VAL A 81 -0.57 -15.62 -5.94
C VAL A 81 -1.30 -14.80 -7.01
N GLN A 82 -1.56 -13.52 -6.75
CA GLN A 82 -2.22 -12.60 -7.68
C GLN A 82 -1.36 -11.38 -7.95
N ALA A 83 -1.25 -10.99 -9.22
CA ALA A 83 -0.65 -9.71 -9.58
C ALA A 83 -1.46 -8.54 -9.00
N MET A 84 -0.76 -7.50 -8.56
CA MET A 84 -1.32 -6.26 -8.04
C MET A 84 -0.75 -5.04 -8.78
N LEU A 85 -1.61 -4.05 -8.99
CA LEU A 85 -1.25 -2.72 -9.46
C LEU A 85 -2.08 -1.71 -8.67
N VAL A 86 -1.42 -0.96 -7.78
CA VAL A 86 -2.08 -0.17 -6.75
C VAL A 86 -1.58 1.28 -6.81
N PRO A 87 -2.35 2.20 -7.41
CA PRO A 87 -2.10 3.62 -7.26
C PRO A 87 -2.45 4.10 -5.84
N SER A 88 -1.73 5.11 -5.38
CA SER A 88 -1.94 5.72 -4.07
C SER A 88 -1.52 7.18 -4.03
N LEU A 89 -2.09 7.92 -3.08
CA LEU A 89 -1.89 9.34 -2.87
C LEU A 89 -1.59 9.63 -1.40
N ARG A 90 -0.48 10.29 -1.12
CA ARG A 90 -0.17 10.88 0.19
C ARG A 90 -1.05 12.11 0.39
N LEU A 91 -1.83 12.12 1.46
CA LEU A 91 -2.83 13.17 1.74
C LEU A 91 -2.20 14.33 2.53
N PHE A 92 -1.59 14.02 3.66
CA PHE A 92 -0.95 14.99 4.54
C PHE A 92 0.13 14.31 5.38
N THR A 93 1.07 15.11 5.89
CA THR A 93 2.11 14.68 6.82
C THR A 93 2.02 15.54 8.07
N HIS A 94 1.98 14.89 9.24
CA HIS A 94 1.97 15.53 10.55
C HIS A 94 3.04 14.87 11.42
N GLU A 95 3.98 15.66 11.97
CA GLU A 95 5.06 15.17 12.84
C GLU A 95 5.86 13.98 12.26
N GLY A 96 6.10 13.99 10.94
CA GLY A 96 6.83 12.94 10.24
C GLY A 96 6.03 11.66 9.96
N VAL A 97 4.75 11.62 10.32
CA VAL A 97 3.81 10.55 9.94
C VAL A 97 2.92 11.03 8.80
N SER A 98 2.84 10.25 7.73
CA SER A 98 2.05 10.57 6.55
C SER A 98 0.84 9.67 6.42
N ALA A 99 -0.34 10.26 6.14
CA ALA A 99 -1.53 9.52 5.76
C ALA A 99 -1.52 9.28 4.24
N ARG A 100 -1.83 8.05 3.81
CA ARG A 100 -1.90 7.67 2.40
C ARG A 100 -3.17 6.91 2.09
N LEU A 101 -3.78 7.25 0.96
CA LEU A 101 -4.96 6.57 0.43
C LEU A 101 -4.58 5.81 -0.84
N ALA A 102 -4.80 4.50 -0.85
CA ALA A 102 -4.67 3.65 -2.03
C ALA A 102 -6.03 3.37 -2.65
N TYR A 103 -6.03 3.20 -3.97
CA TYR A 103 -7.20 2.81 -4.74
C TYR A 103 -6.92 1.50 -5.47
N ILE A 104 -7.75 0.49 -5.24
CA ILE A 104 -7.67 -0.79 -5.94
C ILE A 104 -8.92 -0.88 -6.82
N PRO A 105 -8.78 -0.75 -8.15
CA PRO A 105 -9.91 -0.82 -9.05
C PRO A 105 -10.51 -2.22 -9.08
N ARG A 106 -11.81 -2.29 -9.29
CA ARG A 106 -12.52 -3.53 -9.57
C ARG A 106 -11.99 -4.15 -10.87
N VAL A 107 -11.37 -5.32 -10.78
CA VAL A 107 -11.05 -6.16 -11.94
C VAL A 107 -12.07 -7.30 -11.99
N GLU A 108 -12.93 -7.27 -13.00
CA GLU A 108 -14.01 -8.23 -13.17
C GLU A 108 -13.41 -9.65 -13.29
N LYS A 109 -13.88 -10.56 -12.42
CA LYS A 109 -13.38 -11.92 -12.09
C LYS A 109 -12.54 -12.09 -10.81
N ARG A 110 -11.95 -11.04 -10.20
CA ARG A 110 -11.11 -11.20 -8.98
C ARG A 110 -11.67 -10.52 -7.73
N ILE A 111 -12.16 -9.30 -7.85
CA ILE A 111 -12.68 -8.50 -6.73
C ILE A 111 -13.99 -7.85 -7.19
N SER A 112 -15.06 -7.95 -6.40
CA SER A 112 -16.41 -7.49 -6.79
C SER A 112 -16.71 -6.02 -6.40
N SER A 113 -15.72 -5.31 -5.86
CA SER A 113 -15.83 -3.94 -5.38
C SER A 113 -14.56 -3.15 -5.69
N ASN A 114 -14.69 -1.84 -5.86
CA ASN A 114 -13.56 -0.91 -5.77
C ASN A 114 -13.17 -0.77 -4.31
N VAL A 115 -11.87 -0.69 -4.02
CA VAL A 115 -11.38 -0.59 -2.64
C VAL A 115 -10.61 0.69 -2.45
N TRP A 116 -11.02 1.48 -1.47
CA TRP A 116 -10.23 2.58 -0.92
C TRP A 116 -9.53 2.06 0.33
N HIS A 117 -8.21 2.15 0.40
CA HIS A 117 -7.41 1.58 1.48
C HIS A 117 -6.56 2.64 2.16
N LEU A 118 -6.77 2.85 3.46
CA LEU A 118 -6.08 3.85 4.26
C LEU A 118 -4.83 3.24 4.93
N MET A 119 -3.74 3.99 4.83
CA MET A 119 -2.45 3.67 5.44
C MET A 119 -1.89 4.88 6.17
N VAL A 120 -1.04 4.61 7.15
CA VAL A 120 -0.13 5.60 7.73
C VAL A 120 1.29 5.11 7.57
N GLU A 121 2.24 6.02 7.41
CA GLU A 121 3.64 5.67 7.19
C GLU A 121 4.60 6.70 7.76
N ARG A 122 5.85 6.29 7.95
CA ARG A 122 6.93 7.14 8.42
C ARG A 122 8.23 6.74 7.73
N CYS A 123 8.99 7.75 7.28
CA CYS A 123 10.35 7.55 6.82
C CYS A 123 11.28 7.23 7.99
N ILE A 124 12.15 6.24 7.80
CA ILE A 124 13.19 5.84 8.73
C ILE A 124 14.54 5.99 8.02
N CYS A 125 15.49 6.64 8.68
CA CYS A 125 16.84 6.91 8.20
C CYS A 125 17.85 6.23 9.13
#